data_AF-A0A419DH88-F1
#
_entry.id   AF-A0A419DH88-F1
#
_cell.length_a   1.000
_cell.length_b   1.000
_cell.length_c   1.000
_cell.angle_alpha   90.00
_cell.angle_beta   90.00
_cell.angle_gamma   90.00
#
_symmetry.space_group_name_H-M   'P 1'
#
loop_
_entity.id
_entity.type
_entity.pdbx_description
1 polymer ?
#
loop_
_entity_poly.entity_id
_entity_poly.type
_entity_poly.pdbx_seq_one_letter_code
_entity_poly.pdbx_strand_id
1 'polypeptide(L)' 'MLKKGDVVSVSYRSGYDKQGNPIMETYDKCIVEEINGSHIKVSYRVIGQSDEGKEQVQVVTMSFNVNSPDFVSITPHQK' A
#
# COMPACT_ATOMS: atom_id res chain seq x y z
N MET A 1 0.19 18.05 -2.32
CA MET A 1 -0.41 17.26 -3.42
C MET A 1 0.56 16.14 -3.74
N LEU A 2 0.10 14.88 -3.77
CA LEU A 2 0.94 13.73 -4.09
C LEU A 2 1.32 13.72 -5.57
N LYS A 3 2.49 13.17 -5.89
CA LYS A 3 2.97 12.96 -7.27
C LYS A 3 3.70 11.63 -7.40
N LYS A 4 3.88 11.19 -8.65
CA LYS A 4 4.69 10.02 -8.98
C LYS A 4 6.10 10.15 -8.37
N GLY A 5 6.57 9.07 -7.73
CA GLY A 5 7.86 8.99 -7.06
C GLY A 5 7.85 9.42 -5.58
N ASP A 6 6.74 9.95 -5.07
CA ASP A 6 6.62 10.23 -3.63
C ASP A 6 6.61 8.90 -2.84
N VAL A 7 7.24 8.93 -1.66
CA VAL A 7 7.22 7.82 -0.70
C VAL A 7 6.08 8.05 0.28
N VAL A 8 5.20 7.07 0.42
CA VAL A 8 3.97 7.18 1.21
C VAL A 8 3.73 5.92 2.04
N SER A 9 2.98 6.05 3.13
CA SER A 9 2.29 4.93 3.78
C SER A 9 0.82 4.92 3.35
N VAL A 10 0.27 3.75 3.04
CA VAL A 10 -1.15 3.59 2.70
C VAL A 10 -1.79 2.69 3.75
N SER A 11 -2.84 3.20 4.41
CA SER A 11 -3.62 2.45 5.40
C SER A 11 -5.03 2.18 4.87
N TYR A 12 -5.48 0.94 5.01
CA TYR A 12 -6.79 0.47 4.53
C TYR A 12 -7.36 -0.61 5.44
N ARG A 13 -8.66 -0.87 5.30
CA ARG A 13 -9.37 -1.97 5.95
C ARG A 13 -9.25 -3.20 5.06
N SER A 14 -8.64 -4.27 5.55
CA SER A 14 -8.53 -5.54 4.79
C SER A 14 -9.72 -6.48 5.03
N GLY A 15 -10.51 -6.21 6.06
CA GLY A 15 -11.72 -6.96 6.39
C GLY A 15 -12.19 -6.67 7.81
N TYR A 16 -12.92 -7.63 8.37
CA TYR A 16 -13.41 -7.59 9.75
C TYR A 16 -13.01 -8.87 10.48
N ASP A 17 -12.68 -8.76 11.75
CA ASP A 17 -12.42 -9.92 12.60
C ASP A 17 -13.73 -10.67 12.95
N LYS A 18 -13.62 -11.78 13.69
CA LYS A 18 -14.78 -12.59 14.11
C LYS A 18 -15.77 -11.85 15.01
N GLN A 19 -15.37 -10.71 15.57
CA GLN A 19 -16.17 -9.87 16.46
C GLN A 19 -16.77 -8.67 15.73
N GLY A 20 -16.48 -8.51 14.43
CA GLY A 20 -16.97 -7.41 13.60
C GLY A 20 -16.13 -6.13 13.71
N ASN A 21 -14.93 -6.18 14.29
CA ASN A 21 -14.02 -5.03 14.29
C ASN A 21 -13.22 -4.97 12.99
N PRO A 22 -13.00 -3.77 12.41
CA PRO A 22 -12.22 -3.65 11.19
C PRO A 22 -10.76 -4.04 11.42
N ILE A 23 -10.23 -4.88 10.53
CA ILE A 23 -8.80 -5.23 10.48
C ILE A 23 -8.10 -4.15 9.65
N MET A 24 -7.19 -3.44 10.31
CA MET A 24 -6.41 -2.37 9.69
C MET A 24 -5.07 -2.89 9.20
N GLU A 25 -4.76 -2.65 7.94
CA GLU A 25 -3.47 -2.93 7.34
C GLU A 25 -2.81 -1.64 6.87
N THR A 26 -1.48 -1.63 6.88
CA THR A 26 -0.69 -0.49 6.41
C THR A 26 0.49 -1.00 5.59
N TYR A 27 0.56 -0.55 4.35
CA TYR A 27 1.75 -0.70 3.53
C TYR A 27 2.63 0.52 3.69
N ASP A 28 3.78 0.31 4.33
CA ASP A 28 4.74 1.38 4.58
C ASP A 28 5.77 1.50 3.45
N LYS A 29 6.32 2.70 3.27
CA LYS A 29 7.34 3.03 2.24
C LYS A 29 6.95 2.61 0.82
N CYS A 30 5.69 2.78 0.47
CA CYS A 30 5.22 2.63 -0.90
C CYS A 30 5.72 3.79 -1.77
N ILE A 31 6.03 3.51 -3.04
CA ILE A 31 6.33 4.50 -4.06
C ILE A 31 5.04 4.77 -4.84
N VAL A 32 4.64 6.03 -5.00
CA VAL A 32 3.53 6.39 -5.89
C VAL A 32 3.95 6.20 -7.35
N GLU A 33 3.24 5.35 -8.08
CA GLU A 33 3.50 5.05 -9.49
C GLU A 33 2.62 5.92 -10.43
N GLU A 34 1.37 6.11 -10.04
CA GLU A 34 0.35 6.81 -10.83
C GLU A 34 -0.75 7.38 -9.93
N ILE A 35 -1.29 8.54 -10.32
CA ILE A 35 -2.48 9.14 -9.71
C ILE A 35 -3.42 9.50 -10.85
N ASN A 36 -4.64 8.96 -10.82
CA ASN A 36 -5.67 9.20 -11.82
C ASN A 36 -7.01 9.45 -11.13
N GLY A 37 -7.36 10.73 -10.97
CA GLY A 37 -8.56 11.15 -10.24
C GLY A 37 -8.54 10.63 -8.80
N SER A 38 -9.47 9.75 -8.46
CA SER A 38 -9.55 9.11 -7.15
C SER A 38 -8.74 7.81 -7.02
N HIS A 39 -8.06 7.36 -8.08
CA HIS A 39 -7.26 6.13 -8.04
C HIS A 39 -5.78 6.46 -7.86
N ILE A 40 -5.13 5.78 -6.92
CA ILE A 40 -3.70 5.86 -6.68
C ILE A 40 -3.11 4.47 -6.82
N LYS A 41 -2.09 4.35 -7.67
CA LYS A 41 -1.31 3.13 -7.83
C LYS A 41 0.02 3.32 -7.11
N VAL A 42 0.37 2.35 -6.27
CA VAL A 42 1.62 2.37 -5.50
C VAL A 42 2.37 1.05 -5.66
N SER A 43 3.69 1.08 -5.52
CA SER A 43 4.53 -0.11 -5.48
C SER A 43 5.31 -0.18 -4.17
N TYR A 44 5.56 -1.39 -3.67
CA TYR A 44 6.43 -1.60 -2.51
C TYR A 44 7.25 -2.87 -2.71
N ARG A 45 8.37 -2.95 -1.99
CA ARG A 45 9.29 -4.09 -2.06
C ARG A 45 8.99 -5.06 -0.94
N VAL A 46 8.85 -6.33 -1.27
CA VAL A 46 8.76 -7.42 -0.31
C VAL A 46 10.00 -8.28 -0.45
N ILE A 47 10.61 -8.60 0.68
CA ILE A 47 11.71 -9.54 0.74
C ILE A 47 11.10 -10.92 1.04
N GLY A 48 11.13 -11.78 0.04
CA GLY A 48 10.71 -13.18 0.16
C GLY A 48 11.90 -14.13 0.15
N GLN A 49 11.64 -15.41 0.38
CA GLN A 49 12.58 -16.48 0.08
C GLN A 49 12.13 -17.20 -1.20
N SER A 50 13.08 -17.50 -2.08
CA SER A 50 12.83 -18.40 -3.20
C SER A 50 12.69 -19.85 -2.70
N ASP A 51 12.22 -20.75 -3.57
CA ASP A 51 12.15 -22.19 -3.28
C ASP A 51 13.52 -22.81 -2.94
N GLU A 52 14.61 -22.12 -3.30
CA GLU A 52 16.00 -22.51 -2.98
C GLU A 52 16.50 -21.88 -1.66
N GLY A 53 15.64 -21.20 -0.89
CA GLY A 53 15.99 -20.52 0.36
C GLY A 53 16.83 -19.26 0.19
N LYS A 54 16.96 -18.72 -1.03
CA LYS A 54 17.67 -17.47 -1.29
C LYS A 54 16.74 -16.29 -1.11
N GLU A 55 17.27 -15.19 -0.57
CA GLU A 55 16.53 -13.94 -0.49
C GLU A 55 16.21 -13.40 -1.88
N GLN A 56 14.95 -13.09 -2.14
CA GLN A 56 14.48 -12.49 -3.39
C GLN A 56 13.66 -11.24 -3.09
N VAL A 57 14.00 -10.15 -3.77
CA VAL A 57 13.21 -8.92 -3.73
C VAL A 57 12.11 -9.00 -4.79
N GLN A 58 10.86 -9.00 -4.36
CA GLN A 58 9.71 -8.86 -5.23
C GLN A 58 9.16 -7.44 -5.15
N VAL A 59 8.83 -6.85 -6.29
CA VAL A 59 8.10 -5.58 -6.35
C VAL A 59 6.62 -5.91 -6.50
N VAL A 60 5.82 -5.56 -5.50
CA VAL A 60 4.37 -5.71 -5.51
C VAL A 60 3.74 -4.37 -5.84
N THR A 61 2.71 -4.39 -6.68
CA THR A 61 1.98 -3.18 -7.08
C THR A 61 0.53 -3.28 -6.65
N MET A 62 0.02 -2.23 -6.02
CA MET A 62 -1.35 -2.15 -5.51
C MET A 62 -2.03 -0.89 -6.03
N SER A 63 -3.36 -0.96 -6.17
CA SER A 63 -4.19 0.17 -6.61
C SER A 63 -5.29 0.42 -5.58
N PHE A 64 -5.48 1.67 -5.19
CA PHE A 64 -6.45 2.10 -4.20
C PHE A 64 -7.37 3.16 -4.81
N ASN A 65 -8.67 3.06 -4.54
CA ASN A 65 -9.61 4.15 -4.75
C ASN A 65 -9.75 4.93 -3.44
N VAL A 66 -9.32 6.19 -3.41
CA VAL A 66 -9.32 7.01 -2.18
C VAL A 66 -10.72 7.37 -1.69
N ASN A 67 -11.74 7.17 -2.54
CA ASN A 67 -13.14 7.33 -2.17
C ASN A 67 -13.77 6.03 -1.64
N SER A 68 -13.02 4.92 -1.62
CA SER A 68 -13.50 3.66 -1.06
C SER A 68 -13.72 3.81 0.46
N PRO A 69 -14.81 3.27 1.03
CA PRO A 69 -14.99 3.23 2.49
C PRO A 69 -13.91 2.40 3.21
N ASP A 70 -13.20 1.53 2.48
CA ASP A 70 -12.10 0.72 3.00
C ASP A 70 -10.77 1.46 2.97
N PHE A 71 -10.66 2.53 2.16
CA PHE A 71 -9.50 3.39 2.17
C PHE A 71 -9.54 4.30 3.38
N VAL A 72 -8.48 4.29 4.19
CA VAL A 72 -8.45 5.08 5.43
C VAL A 72 -7.56 6.30 5.29
N SER A 73 -6.31 6.11 4.85
CA SER A 73 -5.40 7.25 4.67
C SER A 73 -4.23 6.95 3.76
N ILE A 74 -3.65 8.03 3.23
CA ILE A 74 -2.34 8.04 2.58
C ILE A 74 -1.52 9.17 3.17
N THR A 75 -0.35 8.82 3.71
CA THR A 75 0.51 9.76 4.43
C THR A 75 1.86 9.84 3.74
N PRO A 76 2.29 11.02 3.25
CA PRO A 76 3.64 11.20 2.72
C PRO A 76 4.69 11.04 3.81
N HIS A 77 5.78 10.32 3.51
CA HIS A 77 7.00 10.42 4.30
C HIS A 77 7.68 11.73 3.95
N GLN A 78 7.67 12.70 4.86
CA GLN A 78 8.49 13.90 4.70
C GLN A 78 9.96 13.47 4.81
N LYS A 79 10.75 13.83 3.79
CA LYS A 79 12.21 13.69 3.81
C LYS A 79 12.82 14.64 4.83
#